data_AF-A0A3Q9RNN1-F1
#
_entry.id   AF-A0A3Q9RNN1-F1
#
_cell.length_a   1.000
_cell.length_b   1.000
_cell.length_c   1.000
_cell.angle_alpha   90.00
_cell.angle_beta   90.00
_cell.angle_gamma   90.00
#
_symmetry.space_group_name_H-M   'P 1'
#
loop_
_entity.id
_entity.type
_entity.pdbx_description
1 polymer ?
#
loop_
_entity_poly.entity_id
_entity_poly.type
_entity_poly.pdbx_seq_one_letter_code
_entity_poly.pdbx_strand_id
1 'polypeptide(L)'
;MPVTVVTLFFPIMVLLSVRYSPEKWGWKIPFYWTIIHIGMFLETWSLTNTGLIRYSFKWGFWDSYTWWWIYFLVFEWIGGIIIPRDLRKPININHLKFGGLGWAIIHFVLILTIFLGGYYLGSLK
;
A
#
# COMPACT_ATOMS: atom_id res chain seq x y z
N MET A 1 10.15 -0.72 -15.75
CA MET A 1 8.69 -0.49 -15.72
C MET A 1 8.32 0.59 -16.73
N PRO A 2 7.11 0.57 -17.31
CA PRO A 2 6.64 1.64 -18.19
C PRO A 2 6.52 2.94 -17.38
N VAL A 3 7.30 3.96 -17.74
CA VAL A 3 7.38 5.23 -16.99
C VAL A 3 5.99 5.86 -16.82
N THR A 4 5.18 5.89 -17.88
CA THR A 4 3.84 6.46 -17.89
C THR A 4 2.91 5.84 -16.84
N VAL A 5 2.98 4.52 -16.66
CA VAL A 5 2.14 3.79 -15.70
C VAL A 5 2.54 4.17 -14.28
N VAL A 6 3.84 4.21 -14.00
CA VAL A 6 4.39 4.56 -12.69
C VAL A 6 4.06 6.01 -12.35
N THR A 7 4.29 6.94 -13.27
CA THR A 7 4.07 8.38 -13.07
C THR A 7 2.59 8.75 -12.91
N LEU A 8 1.67 7.90 -13.36
CA LEU A 8 0.23 8.11 -13.18
C LEU A 8 -0.27 7.46 -11.89
N PHE A 9 0.08 6.19 -11.67
CA PHE A 9 -0.52 5.38 -10.61
C PHE A 9 -0.07 5.81 -9.20
N PHE A 10 1.23 6.01 -9.00
CA PHE A 10 1.79 6.33 -7.69
C PHE A 10 1.33 7.69 -7.14
N PRO A 11 1.31 8.78 -7.92
CA PRO A 11 0.77 10.05 -7.43
C PRO A 11 -0.71 9.98 -7.07
N ILE A 12 -1.54 9.30 -7.88
CA ILE A 12 -2.97 9.15 -7.59
C ILE A 12 -3.18 8.39 -6.27
N MET A 13 -2.47 7.28 -6.07
CA MET A 13 -2.54 6.53 -4.82
C MET A 13 -2.11 7.38 -3.63
N VAL A 14 -1.03 8.15 -3.76
CA VAL A 14 -0.57 9.07 -2.71
C VAL A 14 -1.66 10.08 -2.38
N LEU A 15 -2.20 10.78 -3.37
CA LEU A 15 -3.23 11.80 -3.16
C LEU A 15 -4.44 11.23 -2.42
N LEU A 16 -4.89 10.02 -2.80
CA LEU A 16 -5.99 9.33 -2.13
C LEU A 16 -5.60 8.92 -0.70
N SER A 17 -4.45 8.27 -0.54
CA SER A 17 -4.00 7.76 0.76
C SER A 17 -3.80 8.88 1.77
N VAL A 18 -3.19 10.00 1.38
CA VAL A 18 -2.95 11.17 2.23
C VAL A 18 -4.26 11.86 2.60
N ARG A 19 -5.20 11.98 1.65
CA ARG A 19 -6.51 12.59 1.88
C ARG A 19 -7.32 11.82 2.92
N TYR A 20 -7.30 10.50 2.86
CA TYR A 20 -8.09 9.61 3.72
C TYR A 20 -7.33 9.04 4.92
N SER A 21 -6.03 9.35 5.04
CA SER A 21 -5.17 8.89 6.13
C SER A 21 -5.79 9.15 7.50
N PRO A 22 -5.85 8.16 8.41
CA PRO A 22 -6.40 8.35 9.75
C PRO A 22 -5.65 9.44 10.52
N GLU A 23 -6.34 10.21 11.37
CA GLU A 23 -5.69 11.26 12.17
C GLU A 23 -4.69 10.68 13.19
N LYS A 24 -5.10 9.60 13.87
CA LYS A 24 -4.26 8.96 14.89
C LYS A 24 -3.16 8.14 14.25
N TRP A 25 -1.92 8.46 14.61
CA TRP A 25 -0.72 7.81 14.08
C TRP A 25 -0.76 6.27 14.21
N GLY A 26 -1.26 5.74 15.32
CA GLY A 26 -1.40 4.29 15.53
C GLY A 26 -2.26 3.57 14.48
N TRP A 27 -3.17 4.28 13.81
CA TRP A 27 -3.99 3.72 12.72
C TRP A 27 -3.43 3.99 11.33
N LYS A 28 -2.40 4.83 11.20
CA LYS A 28 -1.75 5.08 9.90
C LYS A 28 -0.97 3.87 9.43
N ILE A 29 -0.25 3.19 10.33
CA ILE A 29 0.51 1.98 9.98
C ILE A 29 -0.40 0.92 9.35
N PRO A 30 -1.47 0.42 10.00
CA PRO A 30 -2.32 -0.59 9.39
C PRO A 30 -3.02 -0.09 8.12
N PHE A 31 -3.36 1.21 8.05
CA PHE A 31 -3.93 1.80 6.84
C PHE A 31 -2.97 1.75 5.64
N TYR A 32 -1.75 2.26 5.79
CA TYR A 32 -0.75 2.21 4.71
C TYR A 32 -0.32 0.78 4.41
N TRP A 33 -0.23 -0.06 5.43
CA TRP A 33 0.12 -1.46 5.25
C TRP A 33 -0.86 -2.18 4.32
N THR A 34 -2.16 -1.95 4.49
CA THR A 34 -3.20 -2.45 3.59
C THR A 34 -3.02 -1.95 2.15
N ILE A 35 -2.78 -0.65 1.97
CA ILE A 35 -2.57 -0.07 0.62
C ILE A 35 -1.33 -0.70 -0.05
N ILE A 36 -0.24 -0.82 0.70
CA ILE A 36 1.01 -1.40 0.21
C ILE A 36 0.81 -2.87 -0.16
N HIS A 37 0.08 -3.65 0.64
CA HIS A 37 -0.19 -5.06 0.33
C HIS A 37 -1.06 -5.23 -0.92
N ILE A 38 -2.04 -4.34 -1.14
CA ILE A 38 -2.79 -4.30 -2.40
C ILE A 38 -1.85 -3.96 -3.57
N GLY A 39 -1.00 -2.96 -3.41
CA GLY A 39 -0.01 -2.55 -4.40
C GLY A 39 0.95 -3.68 -4.77
N MET A 40 1.55 -4.33 -3.76
CA MET A 40 2.45 -5.47 -3.94
C MET A 40 1.76 -6.66 -4.60
N PHE A 41 0.50 -6.93 -4.27
CA PHE A 41 -0.27 -7.97 -4.94
C PHE A 41 -0.41 -7.67 -6.43
N LEU A 42 -0.82 -6.45 -6.80
CA LEU A 42 -0.97 -6.03 -8.19
C LEU A 42 0.38 -6.02 -8.95
N GLU A 43 1.45 -5.60 -8.28
CA GLU A 43 2.80 -5.63 -8.82
C GLU A 43 3.29 -7.06 -9.09
N THR A 44 3.07 -7.98 -8.15
CA THR A 44 3.39 -9.40 -8.29
C THR A 44 2.60 -10.05 -9.41
N TRP A 45 1.29 -9.75 -9.46
CA TRP A 45 0.42 -10.23 -10.52
C TRP A 45 0.87 -9.71 -11.89
N SER A 46 1.26 -8.43 -11.97
CA SER A 46 1.77 -7.82 -13.21
C SER A 46 3.12 -8.42 -13.63
N LEU A 47 4.04 -8.63 -12.68
CA LEU A 47 5.32 -9.29 -12.90
C LEU A 47 5.15 -10.70 -13.49
N THR A 48 4.17 -11.46 -13.00
CA THR A 48 3.95 -12.87 -13.38
C THR A 48 3.10 -13.03 -14.64
N ASN A 49 2.14 -12.14 -14.93
CA ASN A 49 1.15 -12.34 -16.00
C ASN A 49 1.33 -11.41 -17.20
N THR A 50 1.97 -10.24 -17.04
CA THR A 50 1.96 -9.20 -18.10
C THR A 50 3.33 -8.89 -18.67
N GLY A 51 4.41 -9.26 -17.98
CA GLY A 51 5.78 -8.92 -18.36
C GLY A 51 6.10 -7.41 -18.33
N LEU A 52 5.17 -6.56 -17.86
CA LEU A 52 5.34 -5.10 -17.70
C LEU A 52 6.43 -4.75 -16.67
N ILE A 53 6.59 -5.62 -15.68
CA ILE A 53 7.55 -5.51 -14.60
C ILE A 53 8.48 -6.70 -14.73
N ARG A 54 9.78 -6.47 -14.57
CA ARG A 54 10.81 -7.51 -14.52
C ARG A 54 11.81 -7.11 -13.44
N TYR A 55 12.02 -7.98 -12.47
CA TYR A 55 13.12 -7.83 -11.53
C TYR A 55 14.37 -8.44 -12.13
N SER A 56 15.44 -7.66 -12.21
CA SER A 56 16.77 -8.15 -12.63
C SER A 56 17.55 -8.79 -11.48
N PHE A 57 17.16 -8.50 -10.23
CA PHE A 57 17.87 -8.91 -9.02
C PHE A 57 16.95 -9.64 -8.04
N LYS A 58 17.50 -10.63 -7.32
CA LYS A 58 16.74 -11.52 -6.41
C LYS A 58 16.02 -10.78 -5.28
N TRP A 59 16.54 -9.63 -4.85
CA TRP A 59 15.93 -8.80 -3.80
C TRP A 59 14.93 -7.76 -4.31
N GLY A 60 14.67 -7.70 -5.63
CA GLY A 60 13.82 -6.67 -6.22
C GLY A 60 12.40 -6.59 -5.63
N PHE A 61 11.85 -7.73 -5.19
CA PHE A 61 10.55 -7.76 -4.50
C PHE A 61 10.60 -7.06 -3.13
N TRP A 62 11.63 -7.36 -2.33
CA TRP A 62 11.82 -6.75 -1.01
C TRP A 62 12.16 -5.26 -1.11
N ASP A 63 13.00 -4.91 -2.09
CA ASP A 63 13.36 -3.54 -2.37
C ASP A 63 12.11 -2.73 -2.75
N SER A 64 11.27 -3.27 -3.65
CA SER A 64 10.00 -2.63 -4.03
C SER A 64 9.09 -2.43 -2.81
N TYR A 65 8.86 -3.47 -2.01
CA TYR A 65 8.05 -3.38 -0.79
C TYR A 65 8.55 -2.30 0.18
N THR A 66 9.87 -2.21 0.36
CA THR A 66 10.49 -1.18 1.21
C THR A 66 10.29 0.22 0.62
N TRP A 67 10.46 0.37 -0.69
CA TRP A 67 10.24 1.64 -1.38
C TRP A 67 8.78 2.11 -1.31
N TRP A 68 7.82 1.20 -1.39
CA TRP A 68 6.39 1.50 -1.15
C TRP A 68 6.17 2.15 0.22
N TRP A 69 6.78 1.59 1.28
CA TRP A 69 6.71 2.16 2.62
C TRP A 69 7.34 3.55 2.70
N ILE A 70 8.58 3.70 2.24
CA ILE A 70 9.29 4.98 2.26
C ILE A 70 8.49 6.04 1.51
N TYR A 71 8.01 5.71 0.31
CA TYR A 71 7.25 6.61 -0.54
C TYR A 71 5.98 7.12 0.16
N PHE A 72 5.12 6.23 0.66
CA PHE A 72 3.90 6.66 1.33
C PHE A 72 4.13 7.41 2.63
N LEU A 73 5.13 7.03 3.44
CA LEU A 73 5.41 7.73 4.69
C LEU A 73 5.96 9.13 4.46
N VAL A 74 6.86 9.29 3.48
CA VAL A 74 7.38 10.61 3.07
C VAL A 74 6.23 11.49 2.58
N PHE A 75 5.37 10.98 1.72
CA PHE A 75 4.24 11.77 1.21
C PHE A 75 3.14 12.02 2.24
N GLU A 76 2.94 11.14 3.22
CA GLU A 76 2.07 11.43 4.35
C GLU A 76 2.61 12.57 5.21
N TRP A 77 3.93 12.58 5.44
CA TRP A 77 4.58 13.68 6.15
C TRP A 77 4.49 15.00 5.38
N ILE A 78 4.85 15.00 4.09
CA ILE A 78 4.71 16.17 3.20
C ILE A 78 3.26 16.64 3.14
N GLY A 79 2.31 15.71 2.96
CA GLY A 79 0.88 15.99 2.92
C GLY A 79 0.34 16.59 4.22
N GLY A 80 0.87 16.15 5.36
CA GLY A 80 0.56 16.73 6.67
C GLY A 80 1.05 18.16 6.86
N ILE A 81 2.08 18.59 6.12
CA ILE A 81 2.61 19.96 6.13
C ILE A 81 1.88 20.84 5.11
N ILE A 82 1.68 20.34 3.90
CA ILE A 82 1.18 21.14 2.77
C ILE A 82 -0.35 21.26 2.77
N ILE A 83 -1.07 20.19 3.12
CA ILE A 83 -2.53 20.13 2.94
C ILE A 83 -3.23 20.61 4.22
N PRO A 84 -4.03 21.70 4.17
CA PRO A 84 -4.86 22.14 5.28
C PRO A 84 -5.77 21.05 5.82
N ARG A 85 -6.02 21.05 7.14
CA ARG A 85 -6.77 19.99 7.84
C ARG A 85 -8.20 19.85 7.31
N ASP A 86 -8.83 20.95 6.95
CA ASP A 86 -10.19 21.03 6.39
C ASP A 86 -10.30 20.41 4.99
N LEU A 87 -9.20 20.35 4.24
CA LEU A 87 -9.13 19.67 2.94
C LEU A 87 -8.82 18.17 3.07
N ARG A 88 -8.35 17.72 4.24
CA ARG A 88 -8.21 16.29 4.56
C ARG A 88 -9.56 15.73 4.98
N LYS A 89 -9.83 14.47 4.60
CA LYS A 89 -11.04 13.74 4.98
C LYS A 89 -10.65 12.43 5.64
N PRO A 90 -10.05 12.47 6.85
CA PRO A 90 -9.54 11.29 7.51
C PRO A 90 -10.67 10.28 7.77
N ILE A 91 -10.37 8.99 7.59
CA ILE A 91 -11.32 7.93 7.90
C ILE A 91 -11.66 7.95 9.40
N ASN A 92 -12.95 7.81 9.70
CA ASN A 92 -13.40 7.71 11.09
C ASN A 92 -12.83 6.44 11.73
N ILE A 93 -12.07 6.65 12.81
CA ILE A 93 -11.34 5.61 13.55
C ILE A 93 -12.27 4.51 14.08
N ASN A 94 -13.55 4.79 14.32
CA ASN A 94 -14.49 3.77 14.77
C ASN A 94 -14.69 2.65 13.73
N HIS A 95 -14.49 2.92 12.44
CA HIS A 95 -14.50 1.86 11.42
C HIS A 95 -13.25 0.98 11.44
N LEU A 96 -12.15 1.48 12.02
CA LEU A 96 -10.86 0.78 12.08
C LEU A 96 -10.70 -0.06 13.34
N LYS A 97 -11.55 0.15 14.35
CA LYS A 97 -11.59 -0.66 15.58
C LYS A 97 -12.20 -2.03 15.31
N PHE A 98 -11.89 -2.98 16.19
CA PHE A 98 -12.41 -4.34 16.16
C PHE A 98 -13.93 -4.38 15.96
N GLY A 99 -14.40 -5.24 15.04
CA GLY A 99 -15.81 -5.33 14.65
C GLY A 99 -16.26 -4.29 13.62
N GLY A 100 -15.45 -3.28 13.30
CA GLY A 100 -15.70 -2.32 12.24
C GLY A 100 -15.35 -2.87 10.85
N LEU A 101 -16.01 -2.33 9.81
CA LEU A 101 -15.77 -2.73 8.42
C LEU A 101 -14.32 -2.49 7.98
N GLY A 102 -13.73 -1.35 8.35
CA GLY A 102 -12.34 -1.03 8.00
C GLY A 102 -11.35 -1.98 8.67
N TRP A 103 -11.61 -2.38 9.91
CA TRP A 103 -10.84 -3.42 10.60
C TRP A 103 -10.89 -4.76 9.85
N ALA A 104 -12.09 -5.17 9.43
CA ALA A 104 -12.27 -6.41 8.66
C ALA A 104 -11.53 -6.36 7.32
N ILE A 105 -11.61 -5.24 6.59
CA ILE A 105 -10.87 -5.05 5.33
C ILE A 105 -9.36 -5.13 5.54
N ILE A 106 -8.83 -4.42 6.55
CA ILE A 106 -7.40 -4.45 6.87
C ILE A 106 -6.94 -5.89 7.12
N HIS A 107 -7.64 -6.63 7.98
CA HIS A 107 -7.27 -8.00 8.34
C HIS A 107 -7.41 -8.94 7.15
N PHE A 108 -8.50 -8.84 6.39
CA PHE A 108 -8.71 -9.66 5.20
C PHE A 108 -7.56 -9.49 4.20
N VAL A 109 -7.21 -8.25 3.86
CA VAL A 109 -6.12 -7.96 2.92
C VAL A 109 -4.79 -8.50 3.45
N LEU A 110 -4.43 -8.19 4.70
CA LEU A 110 -3.13 -8.57 5.25
C LEU A 110 -3.00 -10.09 5.37
N ILE A 111 -4.01 -10.77 5.92
CA ILE A 111 -4.03 -12.23 6.02
C ILE A 111 -3.89 -12.83 4.62
N LEU A 112 -4.79 -12.48 3.70
CA LEU A 112 -4.81 -13.06 2.37
C LEU A 112 -3.47 -12.91 1.64
N THR A 113 -2.92 -11.69 1.62
CA THR A 113 -1.68 -11.40 0.90
C THR A 113 -0.44 -12.02 1.54
N ILE A 114 -0.37 -12.10 2.88
CA ILE A 114 0.74 -12.78 3.58
C ILE A 114 0.71 -14.29 3.29
N PHE A 115 -0.46 -14.92 3.40
CA PHE A 115 -0.60 -16.35 3.12
C PHE A 115 -0.35 -16.68 1.65
N LEU A 116 -0.88 -15.86 0.73
CA LEU A 116 -0.60 -16.02 -0.70
C LEU A 116 0.88 -15.81 -1.03
N GLY A 117 1.53 -14.82 -0.42
CA GLY A 117 2.97 -14.60 -0.57
C GLY A 117 3.79 -15.79 -0.09
N GLY A 118 3.45 -16.34 1.09
CA GLY A 118 4.07 -17.54 1.63
C GLY A 118 3.87 -18.77 0.74
N TYR A 119 2.64 -19.01 0.29
CA TYR A 119 2.33 -20.10 -0.64
C TYR A 119 3.09 -19.96 -1.96
N TYR A 120 3.08 -18.76 -2.56
CA TYR A 120 3.79 -18.47 -3.79
C TYR A 120 5.29 -18.78 -3.64
N LEU A 121 5.93 -18.26 -2.61
CA LEU A 121 7.35 -18.51 -2.35
C LEU A 121 7.65 -20.00 -2.11
N GLY A 122 6.79 -20.71 -1.37
CA GLY A 122 6.95 -22.15 -1.14
C GLY A 122 6.68 -23.02 -2.37
N SER A 123 5.96 -22.50 -3.37
CA SER A 123 5.69 -23.19 -4.64
C SER A 123 6.79 -23.01 -5.69
N LEU A 124 7.69 -22.03 -5.50
CA LEU A 124 8.86 -21.85 -6.36
C LEU A 124 9.85 -22.98 -6.06
N LYS A 125 9.95 -23.93 -7.00
CA LYS A 125 10.95 -25.02 -6.97
C LYS A 125 12.34 -24.52 -7.32
#